data_AF-A0A8C3HT96-F1
#
_entry.id   AF-A0A8C3HT96-F1
#
_cell.length_a   1.000
_cell.length_b   1.000
_cell.length_c   1.000
_cell.angle_alpha   90.00
_cell.angle_beta   90.00
_cell.angle_gamma   90.00
#
_symmetry.space_group_name_H-M   'P 1'
#
loop_
_entity.id
_entity.type
_entity.pdbx_description
1 polymer ?
#
loop_
_entity_poly.entity_id
_entity_poly.type
_entity_poly.pdbx_seq_one_letter_code
_entity_poly.pdbx_strand_id
1 'polypeptide(L)'
;ELFPQEFSSGNVSLKLKRLQVADAGTYQCLVRNSEWTQEATTELQVAAVAPVLIDVLGPRGQGIGLICRTAGWFPKPELQWVGKNGQNLGMEIVTDMTQERENLYSVVSHVTVTEGEDNGDISCIVRNGLLV
;
A
#
# COMPACT_ATOMS: atom_id res chain seq x y z
N GLU A 1 -10.88 -11.39 -19.01
CA GLU A 1 -10.83 -12.36 -20.11
C GLU A 1 -11.10 -13.75 -19.55
N LEU A 2 -11.99 -14.50 -20.20
CA LEU A 2 -12.27 -15.91 -19.90
C LEU A 2 -11.52 -16.80 -20.89
N PHE A 3 -11.51 -18.11 -20.65
CA PHE A 3 -10.86 -19.10 -21.50
C PHE A 3 -11.87 -20.11 -22.08
N PRO A 4 -12.67 -19.74 -23.10
CA PRO A 4 -13.73 -20.60 -23.64
C PRO A 4 -13.26 -22.00 -24.07
N GLN A 5 -12.02 -22.09 -24.57
CA GLN A 5 -11.39 -23.34 -24.98
C GLN A 5 -11.15 -24.32 -23.82
N GLU A 6 -11.17 -23.85 -22.56
CA GLU A 6 -10.96 -24.67 -21.36
C GLU A 6 -12.26 -25.01 -20.62
N PHE A 7 -13.41 -24.57 -21.14
CA PHE A 7 -14.72 -24.81 -20.51
C PHE A 7 -15.06 -26.30 -20.47
N SER A 8 -14.70 -27.07 -21.51
CA SER A 8 -14.92 -28.52 -21.56
C SER A 8 -14.10 -29.28 -20.50
N SER A 9 -13.00 -28.69 -20.02
CA SER A 9 -12.23 -29.20 -18.89
C SER A 9 -12.70 -28.67 -17.53
N GLY A 10 -13.77 -27.89 -17.49
CA GLY A 10 -14.33 -27.29 -16.26
C GLY A 10 -13.61 -26.03 -15.78
N ASN A 11 -12.71 -25.44 -16.57
CA ASN A 11 -12.04 -24.20 -16.19
C ASN A 11 -12.84 -22.98 -16.67
N VAL A 12 -13.39 -22.22 -15.72
CA VAL A 12 -14.13 -20.96 -15.97
C VAL A 12 -13.43 -19.76 -15.33
N SER A 13 -12.09 -19.79 -15.27
CA SER A 13 -11.28 -18.74 -14.65
C SER A 13 -11.41 -17.39 -15.36
N LEU A 14 -11.48 -16.32 -14.56
CA LEU A 14 -11.46 -14.93 -15.04
C LEU A 14 -10.08 -14.31 -14.86
N LYS A 15 -9.46 -13.88 -15.96
CA LYS A 15 -8.23 -13.09 -15.95
C LYS A 15 -8.53 -11.60 -16.05
N LEU A 16 -8.26 -10.86 -14.99
CA LEU A 16 -8.25 -9.39 -14.98
C LEU A 16 -6.86 -8.89 -15.38
N LYS A 17 -6.80 -7.80 -16.16
CA LYS A 17 -5.54 -7.18 -16.63
C LYS A 17 -5.56 -5.71 -16.29
N ARG A 18 -4.42 -5.14 -15.88
CA ARG A 18 -4.29 -3.73 -15.48
C ARG A 18 -5.28 -3.36 -14.37
N LEU A 19 -5.21 -4.10 -13.27
CA LEU A 19 -6.07 -3.90 -12.11
C LEU A 19 -5.99 -2.46 -11.60
N GLN A 20 -7.15 -1.93 -11.23
CA GLN A 20 -7.30 -0.65 -10.55
C GLN A 20 -7.88 -0.88 -9.14
N VAL A 21 -7.74 0.11 -8.27
CA VAL A 21 -8.32 0.07 -6.92
C VAL A 21 -9.84 -0.17 -6.96
N ALA A 22 -10.52 0.39 -7.96
CA ALA A 22 -11.96 0.22 -8.16
C ALA A 22 -12.38 -1.22 -8.53
N ASP A 23 -11.44 -2.08 -8.95
CA ASP A 23 -11.74 -3.49 -9.23
C ASP A 23 -11.87 -4.31 -7.95
N ALA A 24 -11.47 -3.79 -6.78
CA ALA A 24 -11.61 -4.48 -5.51
C ALA A 24 -13.09 -4.74 -5.17
N GLY A 25 -13.37 -5.91 -4.60
CA GLY A 25 -14.70 -6.26 -4.14
C GLY A 25 -15.06 -7.72 -4.38
N THR A 26 -16.34 -8.02 -4.21
CA THR A 26 -16.87 -9.38 -4.31
C THR A 26 -17.21 -9.72 -5.75
N TYR A 27 -16.60 -10.78 -6.26
CA TYR A 27 -16.87 -11.35 -7.58
C TYR A 27 -17.69 -12.63 -7.43
N GLN A 28 -18.71 -12.76 -8.27
CA GLN A 28 -19.51 -13.98 -8.36
C GLN A 28 -19.26 -14.64 -9.71
N CYS A 29 -18.86 -15.90 -9.68
CA CYS A 29 -18.84 -16.78 -10.83
C CYS A 29 -20.18 -17.51 -10.91
N LEU A 30 -20.82 -17.46 -12.07
CA LEU A 30 -22.08 -18.13 -12.36
C LEU A 30 -21.89 -19.02 -13.59
N VAL A 31 -22.13 -20.32 -13.44
CA VAL A 31 -22.15 -21.29 -14.53
C VAL A 31 -23.55 -21.88 -14.62
N ARG A 32 -24.15 -21.82 -15.80
CA ARG A 32 -25.53 -22.28 -16.02
C ARG A 32 -25.69 -22.99 -17.35
N ASN A 33 -26.46 -24.07 -17.36
CA ASN A 33 -27.03 -24.66 -18.57
C ASN A 33 -28.57 -24.76 -18.45
N SER A 34 -29.23 -25.54 -19.30
CA SER A 34 -30.69 -25.72 -19.29
C SER A 34 -31.23 -26.50 -18.08
N GLU A 35 -30.39 -27.26 -17.38
CA GLU A 35 -30.79 -28.22 -16.34
C GLU A 35 -30.27 -27.85 -14.94
N TRP A 36 -29.13 -27.16 -14.86
CA TRP A 36 -28.49 -26.81 -13.61
C TRP A 36 -27.85 -25.42 -13.63
N THR A 37 -27.63 -24.88 -12.44
CA THR A 37 -26.93 -23.63 -12.18
C THR A 37 -26.01 -23.84 -10.99
N GLN A 38 -24.79 -23.31 -11.08
CA GLN A 38 -23.82 -23.33 -9.99
C GLN A 38 -23.20 -21.94 -9.84
N GLU A 39 -23.01 -21.54 -8.59
CA GLU A 39 -22.46 -20.25 -8.21
C GLU A 39 -21.29 -20.43 -7.26
N ALA A 40 -20.29 -19.57 -7.39
CA ALA A 40 -19.19 -19.45 -6.45
C ALA A 40 -18.82 -17.98 -6.29
N THR A 41 -18.53 -17.57 -5.06
CA THR A 41 -18.17 -16.19 -4.74
C THR A 41 -16.73 -16.13 -4.25
N THR A 42 -16.02 -15.08 -4.64
CA THR A 42 -14.65 -14.80 -4.18
C THR A 42 -14.47 -13.31 -3.96
N GLU A 43 -13.60 -12.93 -3.04
CA GLU A 43 -13.27 -11.54 -2.76
C GLU A 43 -11.93 -11.18 -3.41
N LEU A 44 -11.93 -10.12 -4.21
CA LEU A 44 -10.72 -9.56 -4.78
C LEU A 44 -10.25 -8.39 -3.91
N GLN A 45 -9.13 -8.60 -3.22
CA GLN A 45 -8.40 -7.53 -2.55
C GLN A 45 -7.34 -6.97 -3.49
N VAL A 46 -7.29 -5.64 -3.61
CA VAL A 46 -6.30 -4.93 -4.43
C VAL A 46 -5.37 -4.17 -3.51
N ALA A 47 -4.07 -4.25 -3.80
CA ALA A 47 -3.04 -3.47 -3.12
C ALA A 47 -2.24 -2.66 -4.15
N ALA A 48 -1.98 -1.39 -3.81
CA ALA A 48 -1.08 -0.52 -4.55
C ALA A 48 0.04 -0.06 -3.62
N VAL A 49 1.28 -0.11 -4.14
CA VAL A 49 2.48 0.38 -3.47
C VAL A 49 3.18 1.36 -4.39
N ALA A 50 3.83 2.36 -3.79
CA ALA A 50 4.52 3.39 -4.52
C ALA A 50 5.92 3.63 -3.96
N PRO A 51 6.83 4.21 -4.75
CA PRO A 51 8.14 4.61 -4.26
C PRO A 51 8.03 5.55 -3.05
N VAL A 52 8.94 5.36 -2.09
CA VAL A 52 9.08 6.22 -0.91
C VAL A 52 10.30 7.10 -1.12
N LEU A 53 10.13 8.41 -0.99
CA LEU A 53 11.18 9.40 -1.16
C LEU A 53 11.51 10.04 0.19
N ILE A 54 12.79 10.16 0.50
CA ILE A 54 13.29 10.84 1.70
C ILE A 54 14.19 11.98 1.26
N ASP A 55 13.91 13.19 1.74
CA ASP A 55 14.74 14.37 1.51
C ASP A 55 15.24 14.97 2.83
N VAL A 56 16.42 15.58 2.77
CA VAL A 56 17.00 16.35 3.86
C VAL A 56 16.56 17.81 3.72
N LEU A 57 15.84 18.33 4.71
CA LEU A 57 15.40 19.72 4.76
C LEU A 57 16.48 20.68 5.28
N GLY A 58 17.57 20.13 5.84
CA GLY A 58 18.67 20.88 6.44
C GLY A 58 18.47 21.15 7.93
N PRO A 59 19.27 22.06 8.51
CA PRO A 59 19.20 22.36 9.94
C PRO A 59 17.82 22.90 10.36
N ARG A 60 17.26 22.34 11.44
CA ARG A 60 16.01 22.78 12.09
C ARG A 60 16.16 22.70 13.60
N GLY A 61 16.01 23.83 14.29
CA GLY A 61 16.20 23.88 15.74
C GLY A 61 17.61 23.41 16.12
N GLN A 62 17.70 22.37 16.94
CA GLN A 62 18.96 21.74 17.38
C GLN A 62 19.34 20.47 16.57
N GLY A 63 18.64 20.19 15.47
CA GLY A 63 18.83 18.96 14.68
C GLY A 63 18.75 19.17 13.17
N ILE A 64 18.62 18.07 12.44
CA ILE A 64 18.44 18.02 10.99
C ILE A 64 16.99 17.60 10.70
N GLY A 65 16.28 18.41 9.94
CA GLY A 65 14.93 18.08 9.47
C GLY A 65 14.98 17.09 8.31
N LEU A 66 14.17 16.04 8.40
CA LEU A 66 13.93 15.08 7.33
C LEU A 66 12.45 15.11 6.93
N ILE A 67 12.19 14.78 5.67
CA ILE A 67 10.84 14.58 5.17
C ILE A 67 10.76 13.29 4.36
N CYS A 68 9.71 12.52 4.60
CA CYS A 68 9.34 11.33 3.86
C CYS A 68 8.06 11.60 3.07
N ARG A 69 8.06 11.32 1.77
CA ARG A 69 6.91 11.51 0.88
C ARG A 69 6.65 10.24 0.08
N THR A 70 5.38 9.88 -0.04
CA THR A 70 4.94 8.84 -0.97
C THR A 70 3.49 9.07 -1.40
N ALA A 71 3.12 8.61 -2.59
CA ALA A 71 1.77 8.79 -3.13
C ALA A 71 1.40 7.62 -4.04
N GLY A 72 0.15 7.15 -3.94
CA GLY A 72 -0.35 6.03 -4.73
C GLY A 72 -0.50 4.73 -3.95
N TRP A 73 -0.64 4.79 -2.63
CA TRP A 73 -0.84 3.60 -1.79
C TRP A 73 -2.32 3.24 -1.67
N PHE A 74 -2.61 1.94 -1.67
CA PHE A 74 -3.94 1.44 -1.33
C PHE A 74 -3.83 0.04 -0.73
N PRO A 75 -4.58 -0.31 0.34
CA PRO A 75 -5.40 0.57 1.16
C PRO A 75 -4.55 1.60 1.93
N LYS A 76 -5.15 2.33 2.88
CA LYS A 76 -4.45 3.28 3.75
C LYS A 76 -3.18 2.62 4.35
N PRO A 77 -1.97 3.13 4.07
CA PRO A 77 -0.75 2.50 4.55
C PRO A 77 -0.44 2.91 5.99
N GLU A 78 0.50 2.19 6.61
CA GLU A 78 1.14 2.58 7.87
C GLU A 78 2.52 3.18 7.57
N LEU A 79 2.89 4.25 8.27
CA LEU A 79 4.21 4.88 8.16
C LEU A 79 4.90 4.90 9.51
N GLN A 80 6.18 4.53 9.52
CA GLN A 80 7.02 4.56 10.70
C GLN A 80 8.41 5.10 10.36
N TRP A 81 8.91 6.03 11.17
CA TRP A 81 10.33 6.34 11.18
C TRP A 81 11.05 5.43 12.16
N VAL A 82 12.17 4.87 11.73
CA VAL A 82 13.01 4.02 12.57
C VAL A 82 14.47 4.44 12.46
N GLY A 83 15.17 4.30 13.57
CA GLY A 83 16.61 4.46 13.66
C GLY A 83 17.35 3.21 13.21
N LYS A 84 18.65 3.19 13.50
CA LYS A 84 19.53 2.07 13.15
C LYS A 84 19.01 0.77 13.78
N ASN A 85 18.96 -0.29 12.98
CA ASN A 85 18.45 -1.62 13.37
C ASN A 85 16.96 -1.63 13.77
N GLY A 86 16.15 -0.69 13.28
CA GLY A 86 14.71 -0.67 13.53
C GLY A 86 14.32 -0.12 14.91
N GLN A 87 15.22 0.61 15.58
CA GLN A 87 14.93 1.25 16.86
C GLN A 87 13.85 2.31 16.70
N ASN A 88 12.96 2.38 17.70
CA ASN A 88 11.95 3.44 17.74
C ASN A 88 12.62 4.77 18.04
N LEU A 89 12.26 5.78 17.27
CA LEU A 89 12.70 7.14 17.50
C LEU A 89 11.88 7.74 18.64
N GLY A 90 12.54 8.35 19.64
CA GLY A 90 11.90 9.09 20.73
C GLY A 90 11.44 10.50 20.34
N MET A 91 11.50 10.82 19.05
CA MET A 91 11.30 12.15 18.50
C MET A 91 9.85 12.44 18.16
N GLU A 92 9.50 13.71 18.12
CA GLU A 92 8.21 14.15 17.61
C GLU A 92 8.15 13.92 16.09
N ILE A 93 7.16 13.12 15.68
CA ILE A 93 6.88 12.79 14.28
C ILE A 93 5.56 13.43 13.91
N VAL A 94 5.57 14.25 12.86
CA VAL A 94 4.36 14.87 12.31
C VAL A 94 4.05 14.17 11.00
N THR A 95 2.91 13.49 10.91
CA THR A 95 2.50 12.76 9.70
C THR A 95 1.13 13.23 9.24
N ASP A 96 1.08 13.69 8.02
CA ASP A 96 -0.14 14.04 7.30
C ASP A 96 -0.42 12.98 6.25
N MET A 97 -1.67 12.54 6.18
CA MET A 97 -2.11 11.54 5.22
C MET A 97 -3.39 12.02 4.56
N THR A 98 -3.36 12.06 3.23
CA THR A 98 -4.47 12.56 2.42
C THR A 98 -4.98 11.44 1.53
N GLN A 99 -6.30 11.33 1.42
CA GLN A 99 -6.92 10.46 0.43
C GLN A 99 -7.10 11.24 -0.87
N GLU A 100 -6.42 10.77 -1.91
CA GLU A 100 -6.40 11.32 -3.24
C GLU A 100 -7.55 10.75 -4.10
N ARG A 101 -7.52 11.07 -5.40
CA ARG A 101 -8.40 10.46 -6.40
C ARG A 101 -8.22 8.93 -6.43
N GLU A 102 -9.27 8.23 -6.85
CA GLU A 102 -9.29 6.75 -6.98
C GLU A 102 -9.04 6.01 -5.66
N ASN A 103 -9.34 6.65 -4.52
CA ASN A 103 -9.14 6.14 -3.16
C ASN A 103 -7.67 5.87 -2.78
N LEU A 104 -6.71 6.32 -3.58
CA LEU A 104 -5.29 6.20 -3.28
C LEU A 104 -4.89 7.13 -2.13
N TYR A 105 -3.84 6.79 -1.40
CA TYR A 105 -3.32 7.58 -0.29
C TYR A 105 -1.97 8.21 -0.64
N SER A 106 -1.82 9.47 -0.23
CA SER A 106 -0.56 10.19 -0.16
C SER A 106 -0.19 10.41 1.29
N VAL A 107 1.11 10.33 1.59
CA VAL A 107 1.66 10.47 2.94
C VAL A 107 2.84 11.41 2.90
N VAL A 108 2.83 12.38 3.80
CA VAL A 108 3.96 13.28 4.06
C VAL A 108 4.26 13.20 5.56
N SER A 109 5.48 12.84 5.90
CA SER A 109 5.91 12.72 7.30
C SER A 109 7.20 13.49 7.54
N HIS A 110 7.25 14.19 8.66
CA HIS A 110 8.36 15.03 9.09
C HIS A 110 8.93 14.53 10.41
N VAL A 111 10.25 14.56 10.53
CA VAL A 111 10.97 14.32 11.78
C VAL A 111 12.18 15.26 11.86
N THR A 112 12.57 15.68 13.06
CA THR A 112 13.79 16.45 13.28
C THR A 112 14.75 15.63 14.13
N VAL A 113 15.90 15.27 13.59
CA VAL A 113 16.89 14.37 14.21
C VAL A 113 17.98 15.17 14.90
N THR A 114 18.13 15.01 16.21
CA THR A 114 19.11 15.73 17.06
C THR A 114 20.36 14.88 17.35
N GLU A 115 21.47 15.55 17.66
CA GLU A 115 22.69 14.87 18.13
C GLU A 115 22.42 14.16 19.46
N GLY A 116 22.75 12.86 19.53
CA GLY A 116 22.63 12.04 20.74
C GLY A 116 21.51 11.00 20.71
N GLU A 117 20.51 11.13 19.82
CA GLU A 117 19.40 10.16 19.72
C GLU A 117 19.61 9.11 18.63
N ASP A 118 20.46 9.36 17.62
CA ASP A 118 20.93 8.34 16.69
C ASP A 118 22.23 8.76 15.97
N ASN A 119 23.30 7.98 16.13
CA ASN A 119 24.55 8.11 15.37
C ASN A 119 24.56 7.20 14.11
N GLY A 120 23.39 6.96 13.50
CA GLY A 120 23.22 5.92 12.48
C GLY A 120 22.15 6.21 11.44
N ASP A 121 21.86 5.19 10.62
CA ASP A 121 20.92 5.30 9.50
C ASP A 121 19.49 5.53 10.00
N ILE A 122 18.82 6.55 9.45
CA ILE A 122 17.39 6.81 9.66
C ILE A 122 16.63 6.25 8.45
N SER A 123 15.54 5.52 8.70
CA SER A 123 14.69 4.97 7.65
C SER A 123 13.23 5.39 7.84
N CYS A 124 12.56 5.72 6.73
CA CYS A 124 11.10 5.84 6.67
C CYS A 124 10.53 4.56 6.06
N ILE A 125 9.77 3.81 6.83
CA ILE A 125 9.15 2.55 6.41
C ILE A 125 7.67 2.80 6.18
N VAL A 126 7.18 2.45 4.98
CA VAL A 126 5.76 2.49 4.64
C VAL A 126 5.29 1.06 4.38
N ARG A 127 4.23 0.62 5.08
CA ARG A 127 3.73 -0.75 5.03
C ARG A 127 2.32 -0.79 4.45
N ASN A 128 2.07 -1.81 3.63
CA ASN A 128 0.74 -2.15 3.13
C ASN A 128 0.23 -3.36 3.90
N GLY A 129 -0.88 -3.21 4.65
CA GLY A 129 -1.42 -4.28 5.49
C GLY A 129 -1.92 -5.51 4.74
N LEU A 130 -2.11 -5.43 3.41
CA LEU A 130 -2.50 -6.59 2.59
C LEU A 130 -1.30 -7.38 2.05
N LEU A 131 -0.11 -6.78 2.05
CA LEU A 131 1.13 -7.37 1.53
C LEU A 131 2.02 -7.72 2.74
N VAL A 132 1.69 -8.82 3.41
CA VAL A 132 2.47 -9.37 4.54
C VAL A 132 3.69 -10.13 4.02
#